data_AF-A0A017S1R3-F1
#
_entry.id   AF-A0A017S1R3-F1
#
_cell.length_a   1.000
_cell.length_b   1.000
_cell.length_c   1.000
_cell.angle_alpha   90.00
_cell.angle_beta   90.00
_cell.angle_gamma   90.00
#
_symmetry.space_group_name_H-M   'P 1'
#
loop_
_entity.id
_entity.type
_entity.pdbx_description
1 polymer ?
#
loop_
_entity_poly.entity_id
_entity_poly.type
_entity_poly.pdbx_seq_one_letter_code
_entity_poly.pdbx_strand_id
1 'polypeptide(L)'
;MAANFGEKLLGEVTEVRLDEILHDLRNICADESSNRLGVKALDDLLEVFMPVPIPSQQQHPEENSNLRPDERQAHHRARARPDPVVEISSTSSAAGKSQLLYYLTAIAVLPATIDDVQIDGRNAAVVFVDADGRFDADRLLSVARDIIQQKLKQQLVEQPDIETILYNSLQHVHVFRPTSSASFLATLQSLQSYLFDLTRHLSTNRPLHGILVDSATAFLWQDKLRDQVARVEEIGRPHAEIEYARRSKSSFYIADMYAELVRALKRVQSVFGCAVVYTTTAWVGRAASVSGDELVAFRCSLPPPWGLFPTLRVVLRTNGQGRFLGCVNGLGREEWSRRVVEELERRGRGFVFDADREGVHI
;
A
#
# COMPACT_ATOMS: atom_id res chain seq x y z
N MET A 1 -8.11 -31.97 44.31
CA MET A 1 -8.58 -32.32 42.95
C MET A 1 -9.09 -31.12 42.16
N ALA A 2 -9.84 -30.17 42.74
CA ALA A 2 -10.32 -28.98 42.02
C ALA A 2 -9.21 -27.99 41.59
N ALA A 3 -8.13 -27.84 42.37
CA ALA A 3 -7.03 -26.91 42.08
C ALA A 3 -6.26 -27.28 40.79
N ASN A 4 -5.91 -28.56 40.60
CA ASN A 4 -5.20 -29.03 39.40
C ASN A 4 -6.06 -28.98 38.13
N PHE A 5 -7.39 -28.92 38.26
CA PHE A 5 -8.30 -28.78 37.12
C PHE A 5 -8.37 -27.33 36.64
N GLY A 6 -8.35 -26.37 37.57
CA GLY A 6 -8.26 -24.94 37.25
C GLY A 6 -6.94 -24.55 36.56
N GLU A 7 -5.82 -25.12 37.01
CA GLU A 7 -4.49 -24.87 36.44
C GLU A 7 -4.37 -25.44 35.01
N LYS A 8 -5.02 -26.58 34.74
CA LYS A 8 -5.06 -27.20 33.41
C LYS A 8 -5.94 -26.42 32.43
N LEU A 9 -7.11 -25.92 32.88
CA LEU A 9 -7.97 -25.07 32.07
C LEU A 9 -7.35 -23.70 31.77
N LEU A 10 -6.58 -23.13 32.70
CA LEU A 10 -5.82 -21.90 32.46
C LEU A 10 -4.65 -22.10 31.50
N GLY A 11 -4.03 -23.30 31.48
CA GLY A 11 -3.03 -23.67 30.47
C GLY A 11 -3.58 -23.90 29.07
N GLU A 12 -4.90 -24.12 28.93
CA GLU A 12 -5.61 -24.24 27.65
C GLU A 12 -6.11 -22.88 27.12
N VAL A 13 -6.10 -21.84 27.96
CA VAL A 13 -6.41 -20.47 27.55
C VAL A 13 -5.12 -19.80 27.08
N THR A 14 -4.85 -19.91 25.78
CA THR A 14 -3.87 -19.04 25.12
C THR A 14 -4.44 -17.62 25.02
N GLU A 15 -3.79 -16.66 25.68
CA GLU A 15 -3.98 -15.25 25.41
C GLU A 15 -3.47 -14.94 24.00
N VAL A 16 -4.39 -14.79 23.05
CA VAL A 16 -4.09 -14.39 21.67
C VAL A 16 -4.51 -12.94 21.52
N ARG A 17 -3.65 -12.12 20.91
CA ARG A 17 -3.99 -10.70 20.70
C ARG A 17 -5.06 -10.59 19.62
N LEU A 18 -5.96 -9.62 19.72
CA LEU A 18 -7.02 -9.43 18.73
C LEU A 18 -6.47 -9.27 17.30
N ASP A 19 -5.31 -8.61 17.13
CA ASP A 19 -4.65 -8.49 15.84
C ASP A 19 -4.18 -9.83 15.27
N GLU A 20 -3.78 -10.78 16.11
CA GLU A 20 -3.40 -12.14 15.70
C GLU A 20 -4.64 -12.94 15.25
N ILE A 21 -5.75 -12.82 15.98
CA ILE A 21 -7.03 -13.45 15.62
C ILE A 21 -7.56 -12.90 14.29
N LEU A 22 -7.54 -11.58 14.10
CA LEU A 22 -7.99 -10.94 12.86
C LEU A 22 -7.10 -11.35 11.68
N HIS A 23 -5.79 -11.45 11.90
CA HIS A 23 -4.86 -11.95 10.89
C HIS A 23 -5.15 -13.41 10.51
N ASP A 24 -5.37 -14.29 11.49
CA ASP A 24 -5.68 -15.70 11.25
C ASP A 24 -7.04 -15.90 10.56
N LEU A 25 -8.07 -15.16 10.97
CA LEU A 25 -9.37 -15.16 10.30
C LEU A 25 -9.26 -14.69 8.85
N ARG A 26 -8.45 -13.67 8.58
CA ARG A 26 -8.22 -13.21 7.21
C ARG A 26 -7.55 -14.27 6.35
N ASN A 27 -6.64 -15.06 6.91
CA ASN A 27 -6.00 -16.16 6.18
C ASN A 27 -6.97 -17.30 5.86
N ILE A 28 -7.98 -17.51 6.72
CA ILE A 28 -9.04 -18.50 6.50
C ILE A 28 -10.06 -18.01 5.46
N CYS A 29 -10.38 -16.71 5.49
CA CYS A 29 -11.39 -16.08 4.64
C CYS A 29 -10.81 -15.39 3.39
N ALA A 30 -9.54 -15.57 3.06
CA ALA A 30 -8.90 -14.88 1.94
C ALA A 30 -9.61 -15.23 0.64
N ASP A 31 -10.32 -14.25 0.08
CA ASP A 31 -10.97 -14.35 -1.22
C ASP A 31 -9.90 -14.61 -2.29
N GLU A 32 -10.08 -15.65 -3.11
CA GLU A 32 -9.10 -16.08 -4.11
C GLU A 32 -8.94 -15.08 -5.27
N SER A 33 -9.72 -14.00 -5.26
CA SER A 33 -9.70 -13.00 -6.33
C SER A 33 -8.35 -12.25 -6.34
N SER A 34 -7.69 -12.25 -7.49
CA SER A 34 -6.34 -11.69 -7.70
C SER A 34 -6.29 -10.15 -7.72
N ASN A 35 -7.29 -9.53 -7.09
CA ASN A 35 -7.82 -8.22 -7.38
C ASN A 35 -7.52 -7.28 -6.20
N ARG A 36 -6.22 -7.07 -5.93
CA ARG A 36 -5.71 -6.51 -4.66
C ARG A 36 -5.94 -5.02 -4.54
N LEU A 37 -5.69 -4.27 -5.61
CA LEU A 37 -5.87 -2.82 -5.67
C LEU A 37 -7.20 -2.43 -6.31
N GLY A 38 -7.81 -3.32 -7.09
CA GLY A 38 -9.05 -3.04 -7.80
C GLY A 38 -8.86 -2.49 -9.20
N VAL A 39 -7.62 -2.47 -9.69
CA VAL A 39 -7.27 -1.94 -11.00
C VAL A 39 -6.49 -3.00 -11.73
N LYS A 40 -7.13 -3.65 -12.70
CA LYS A 40 -6.56 -4.79 -13.44
C LYS A 40 -5.14 -4.53 -13.92
N ALA A 41 -4.89 -3.35 -14.48
CA ALA A 41 -3.56 -2.97 -14.96
C ALA A 41 -2.46 -3.02 -13.88
N LEU A 42 -2.77 -2.61 -12.64
CA LEU A 42 -1.84 -2.66 -11.53
C LEU A 42 -1.79 -4.05 -10.86
N ASP A 43 -2.94 -4.71 -10.77
CA ASP A 43 -3.06 -6.05 -10.22
C ASP A 43 -2.32 -7.08 -11.07
N ASP A 44 -2.39 -6.98 -12.41
CA ASP A 44 -1.62 -7.79 -13.35
C ASP A 44 -0.11 -7.65 -13.13
N LEU A 45 0.37 -6.43 -12.85
CA LEU A 45 1.78 -6.18 -12.53
C LEU A 45 2.14 -6.73 -11.14
N LEU A 46 1.27 -6.55 -10.14
CA LEU A 46 1.47 -7.10 -8.80
C LEU A 46 1.57 -8.63 -8.81
N GLU A 47 0.76 -9.32 -9.62
CA GLU A 47 0.82 -10.77 -9.76
C GLU A 47 2.19 -11.27 -10.23
N VAL A 48 2.91 -10.48 -11.05
CA VAL A 48 4.25 -10.83 -11.52
C VAL A 48 5.25 -10.82 -10.37
N PHE A 49 5.19 -9.81 -9.51
CA PHE A 49 6.11 -9.64 -8.38
C PHE A 49 5.67 -10.40 -7.11
N MET A 50 4.40 -10.81 -7.04
CA MET A 50 3.79 -11.46 -5.87
C MET A 50 2.97 -12.69 -6.30
N PRO A 51 3.61 -13.72 -6.87
CA PRO A 51 2.90 -14.85 -7.45
C PRO A 51 2.09 -15.64 -6.41
N VAL A 52 0.96 -16.17 -6.84
CA VAL A 52 0.17 -17.12 -6.05
C VAL A 52 0.98 -18.39 -5.80
N PRO A 53 1.18 -18.81 -4.53
CA PRO A 53 1.57 -20.18 -4.25
C PRO A 53 0.45 -21.06 -4.79
N ILE A 54 0.70 -21.77 -5.89
CA ILE A 54 -0.24 -22.77 -6.40
C ILE A 54 -0.42 -23.79 -5.27
N PRO A 55 -1.66 -24.09 -4.82
CA PRO A 55 -1.88 -25.20 -3.92
C PRO A 55 -1.29 -26.42 -4.61
N SER A 56 -0.27 -27.03 -4.01
CA SER A 56 0.28 -28.29 -4.49
C SER A 56 -0.88 -29.26 -4.68
N GLN A 57 -1.26 -29.51 -5.94
CA GLN A 57 -2.22 -30.54 -6.27
C GLN A 57 -1.71 -31.82 -5.61
N GLN A 58 -2.63 -32.48 -4.89
CA GLN A 58 -2.44 -33.71 -4.14
C GLN A 58 -1.45 -34.65 -4.85
N GLN A 59 -0.18 -34.61 -4.45
CA GLN A 59 0.70 -35.73 -4.68
C GLN A 59 0.14 -36.85 -3.80
N HIS A 60 -0.21 -37.95 -4.45
CA HIS A 60 -0.65 -39.19 -3.80
C HIS A 60 0.15 -39.45 -2.51
N PRO A 61 -0.49 -39.89 -1.41
CA PRO A 61 0.24 -40.22 -0.21
C PRO A 61 1.08 -41.46 -0.51
N GLU A 62 2.36 -41.28 -0.79
CA GLU A 62 3.31 -42.35 -0.55
C GLU A 62 3.37 -42.53 0.97
N GLU A 63 2.81 -43.65 1.41
CA GLU A 63 2.87 -44.19 2.75
C GLU A 63 4.34 -44.34 3.17
N ASN A 64 4.93 -43.30 3.77
CA ASN A 64 6.05 -43.40 4.71
C ASN A 64 6.38 -42.02 5.30
N SER A 65 5.68 -41.62 6.36
CA SER A 65 6.20 -40.59 7.27
C SER A 65 5.79 -40.86 8.71
N ASN A 66 6.77 -41.30 9.51
CA ASN A 66 6.70 -41.39 10.98
C ASN A 66 6.77 -40.00 11.65
N LEU A 67 6.07 -38.99 11.11
CA LEU A 67 6.10 -37.63 11.65
C LEU A 67 4.98 -37.42 12.66
N ARG A 68 5.31 -36.73 13.75
CA ARG A 68 4.43 -36.53 14.91
C ARG A 68 3.26 -35.60 14.54
N PRO A 69 2.10 -35.71 15.21
CA PRO A 69 0.92 -34.89 14.91
C PRO A 69 1.20 -33.37 14.92
N ASP A 70 2.12 -32.91 15.77
CA ASP A 70 2.48 -31.50 15.91
C ASP A 70 3.17 -30.93 14.65
N GLU A 71 3.87 -31.75 13.87
CA GLU A 71 4.56 -31.32 12.64
C GLU A 71 3.57 -31.17 11.47
N ARG A 72 2.43 -31.88 11.50
CA ARG A 72 1.37 -31.75 10.48
C ARG A 72 0.63 -30.41 10.58
N GLN A 73 0.49 -29.84 11.79
CA GLN A 73 -0.13 -28.53 11.99
C GLN A 73 0.76 -27.37 11.51
N ALA A 74 2.09 -27.51 11.58
CA ALA A 74 3.03 -26.50 11.09
C ALA A 74 3.06 -26.40 9.55
N HIS A 75 2.82 -27.52 8.84
CA HIS A 75 2.83 -27.55 7.36
C HIS A 75 1.52 -27.10 6.70
N HIS A 76 0.42 -26.98 7.44
CA HIS A 76 -0.89 -26.55 6.93
C HIS A 76 -1.22 -25.06 7.18
N ARG A 77 -0.34 -24.28 7.81
CA ARG A 77 -0.46 -22.82 7.77
C ARG A 77 -0.11 -22.35 6.35
N ALA A 78 -1.12 -22.20 5.51
CA ALA A 78 -0.99 -21.50 4.24
C ALA A 78 -0.23 -20.20 4.50
N ARG A 79 0.98 -20.06 3.92
CA ARG A 79 1.80 -18.86 4.11
C ARG A 79 0.98 -17.67 3.61
N ALA A 80 0.49 -16.86 4.55
CA ALA A 80 -0.24 -15.63 4.29
C ALA A 80 0.55 -14.79 3.30
N ARG A 81 -0.08 -14.41 2.19
CA ARG A 81 0.57 -13.54 1.20
C ARG A 81 0.77 -12.16 1.82
N PRO A 82 1.97 -11.56 1.73
CA PRO A 82 2.18 -10.22 2.26
C PRO A 82 1.34 -9.20 1.48
N ASP A 83 0.82 -8.19 2.17
CA ASP A 83 0.05 -7.10 1.55
C ASP A 83 0.92 -6.24 0.62
N PRO A 84 0.36 -5.72 -0.48
CA PRO A 84 1.16 -5.04 -1.50
C PRO A 84 1.62 -3.67 -1.01
N VAL A 85 2.84 -3.30 -1.36
CA VAL A 85 3.40 -1.95 -1.15
C VAL A 85 3.80 -1.40 -2.51
N VAL A 86 3.10 -0.39 -2.99
CA VAL A 86 3.30 0.19 -4.32
C VAL A 86 3.90 1.58 -4.23
N GLU A 87 5.05 1.75 -4.85
CA GLU A 87 5.65 3.06 -5.08
C GLU A 87 5.27 3.58 -6.46
N ILE A 88 4.71 4.79 -6.52
CA ILE A 88 4.40 5.51 -7.76
C ILE A 88 5.34 6.72 -7.84
N SER A 89 6.31 6.63 -8.73
CA SER A 89 7.41 7.60 -8.81
C SER A 89 7.41 8.37 -10.12
N SER A 90 7.86 9.62 -10.11
CA SER A 90 8.13 10.37 -11.33
C SER A 90 9.14 11.48 -11.07
N THR A 91 9.88 11.87 -12.12
CA THR A 91 10.75 13.06 -12.12
C THR A 91 9.98 14.36 -12.30
N SER A 92 8.71 14.29 -12.73
CA SER A 92 7.85 15.45 -12.93
C SER A 92 6.74 15.50 -11.88
N SER A 93 6.46 16.71 -11.40
CA SER A 93 5.31 16.99 -10.55
C SER A 93 3.98 16.78 -11.29
N ALA A 94 3.95 17.01 -12.60
CA ALA A 94 2.76 16.95 -13.46
C ALA A 94 2.58 15.60 -14.19
N ALA A 95 3.15 14.51 -13.68
CA ALA A 95 3.07 13.18 -14.30
C ALA A 95 1.82 12.35 -13.91
N GLY A 96 0.77 12.98 -13.38
CA GLY A 96 -0.49 12.29 -13.06
C GLY A 96 -0.47 11.43 -11.78
N LYS A 97 0.55 11.53 -10.92
CA LYS A 97 0.66 10.74 -9.68
C LYS A 97 -0.57 10.87 -8.77
N SER A 98 -0.94 12.09 -8.42
CA SER A 98 -2.12 12.35 -7.58
C SER A 98 -3.43 11.98 -8.27
N GLN A 99 -3.49 12.08 -9.61
CA GLN A 99 -4.66 11.65 -10.39
C GLN A 99 -4.86 10.13 -10.28
N LEU A 100 -3.77 9.35 -10.39
CA LEU A 100 -3.81 7.91 -10.18
C LEU A 100 -4.22 7.56 -8.73
N LEU A 101 -3.73 8.31 -7.73
CA LEU A 101 -4.19 8.11 -6.34
C LEU A 101 -5.67 8.42 -6.15
N TYR A 102 -6.21 9.47 -6.80
CA TYR A 102 -7.65 9.75 -6.74
C TYR A 102 -8.48 8.66 -7.39
N TYR A 103 -8.04 8.13 -8.53
CA TYR A 103 -8.69 6.99 -9.17
C TYR A 103 -8.70 5.74 -8.26
N LEU A 104 -7.55 5.40 -7.67
CA LEU A 104 -7.44 4.29 -6.71
C LEU A 104 -8.31 4.51 -5.47
N THR A 105 -8.38 5.74 -4.97
CA THR A 105 -9.25 6.10 -3.84
C THR A 105 -10.72 5.90 -4.21
N ALA A 106 -11.14 6.39 -5.38
CA ALA A 106 -12.52 6.26 -5.85
C ALA A 106 -12.92 4.79 -6.01
N ILE A 107 -12.14 3.97 -6.73
CA ILE A 107 -12.41 2.54 -6.89
C ILE A 107 -12.51 1.82 -5.54
N ALA A 108 -11.66 2.19 -4.58
CA ALA A 108 -11.71 1.57 -3.25
C ALA A 108 -13.03 1.85 -2.51
N VAL A 109 -13.54 3.09 -2.56
CA VAL A 109 -14.71 3.49 -1.74
C VAL A 109 -16.06 3.32 -2.44
N LEU A 110 -16.07 3.31 -3.77
CA LEU A 110 -17.28 3.10 -4.55
C LEU A 110 -17.85 1.68 -4.34
N PRO A 111 -19.17 1.50 -4.48
CA PRO A 111 -19.79 0.18 -4.38
C PRO A 111 -19.37 -0.72 -5.55
N ALA A 112 -19.39 -2.04 -5.33
CA ALA A 112 -19.15 -3.01 -6.41
C ALA A 112 -20.25 -2.95 -7.47
N THR A 113 -21.50 -2.70 -7.04
CA THR A 113 -22.69 -2.66 -7.90
C THR A 113 -23.62 -1.51 -7.55
N ILE A 114 -24.32 -0.96 -8.54
CA ILE A 114 -25.42 0.00 -8.38
C ILE A 114 -26.59 -0.51 -9.22
N ASP A 115 -27.74 -0.80 -8.61
CA ASP A 115 -28.93 -1.33 -9.32
C ASP A 115 -28.58 -2.47 -10.31
N ASP A 116 -27.85 -3.47 -9.80
CA ASP A 116 -27.32 -4.63 -10.55
C ASP A 116 -26.25 -4.33 -11.63
N VAL A 117 -25.91 -3.06 -11.86
CA VAL A 117 -24.79 -2.65 -12.73
C VAL A 117 -23.47 -2.80 -12.00
N GLN A 118 -22.52 -3.55 -12.58
CA GLN A 118 -21.15 -3.66 -12.08
C GLN A 118 -20.38 -2.35 -12.27
N ILE A 119 -19.95 -1.75 -11.16
CA ILE A 119 -19.10 -0.55 -11.09
C ILE A 119 -17.64 -0.91 -10.82
N ASP A 120 -17.38 -2.14 -10.34
CA ASP A 120 -16.06 -2.67 -9.97
C ASP A 120 -15.41 -1.97 -8.75
N GLY A 121 -16.22 -1.24 -7.96
CA GLY A 121 -15.77 -0.67 -6.69
C GLY A 121 -15.57 -1.72 -5.59
N ARG A 122 -14.87 -1.35 -4.51
CA ARG A 122 -14.51 -2.27 -3.41
C ARG A 122 -15.35 -2.11 -2.14
N ASN A 123 -16.23 -1.11 -2.09
CA ASN A 123 -17.07 -0.80 -0.94
C ASN A 123 -16.26 -0.77 0.38
N ALA A 124 -15.06 -0.21 0.32
CA ALA A 124 -14.10 -0.21 1.41
C ALA A 124 -13.86 1.21 1.94
N ALA A 125 -13.03 1.32 2.97
CA ALA A 125 -12.52 2.59 3.48
C ALA A 125 -11.06 2.80 3.04
N VAL A 126 -10.64 4.07 2.95
CA VAL A 126 -9.27 4.44 2.59
C VAL A 126 -8.73 5.48 3.56
N VAL A 127 -7.46 5.33 3.94
CA VAL A 127 -6.70 6.38 4.63
C VAL A 127 -5.87 7.11 3.59
N PHE A 128 -6.12 8.41 3.42
CA PHE A 128 -5.36 9.28 2.53
C PHE A 128 -4.47 10.22 3.37
N VAL A 129 -3.16 10.08 3.25
CA VAL A 129 -2.17 10.92 3.93
C VAL A 129 -1.72 12.00 2.96
N ASP A 130 -2.25 13.20 3.14
CA ASP A 130 -1.91 14.40 2.40
C ASP A 130 -0.70 15.09 3.05
N ALA A 131 0.50 14.60 2.78
CA ALA A 131 1.73 15.14 3.35
C ALA A 131 2.18 16.43 2.65
N ASP A 132 1.82 16.61 1.37
CA ASP A 132 2.16 17.82 0.60
C ASP A 132 1.10 18.94 0.69
N GLY A 133 -0.04 18.68 1.35
CA GLY A 133 -1.11 19.66 1.55
C GLY A 133 -1.88 20.00 0.27
N ARG A 134 -1.96 19.06 -0.67
CA ARG A 134 -2.52 19.25 -2.02
C ARG A 134 -3.77 18.40 -2.31
N PHE A 135 -4.30 17.73 -1.29
CA PHE A 135 -5.55 16.98 -1.45
C PHE A 135 -6.69 17.89 -1.87
N ASP A 136 -7.40 17.47 -2.93
CA ASP A 136 -8.49 18.18 -3.57
C ASP A 136 -9.72 17.25 -3.58
N ALA A 137 -10.66 17.54 -2.68
CA ALA A 137 -11.88 16.75 -2.51
C ALA A 137 -12.82 16.86 -3.71
N ASP A 138 -12.89 18.04 -4.34
CA ASP A 138 -13.73 18.28 -5.51
C ASP A 138 -13.19 17.48 -6.68
N ARG A 139 -11.87 17.41 -6.83
CA ARG A 139 -11.25 16.57 -7.86
C ARG A 139 -11.53 15.08 -7.63
N LEU A 140 -11.43 14.60 -6.39
CA LEU A 140 -11.77 13.20 -6.08
C LEU A 140 -13.25 12.90 -6.37
N LEU A 141 -14.16 13.82 -6.04
CA LEU A 141 -15.58 13.73 -6.36
C LEU A 141 -15.82 13.63 -7.87
N SER A 142 -15.18 14.48 -8.68
CA SER A 142 -15.29 14.41 -10.14
C SER A 142 -14.84 13.06 -10.68
N VAL A 143 -13.67 12.56 -10.23
CA VAL A 143 -13.16 11.25 -10.65
C VAL A 143 -14.13 10.12 -10.27
N ALA A 144 -14.66 10.12 -9.05
CA ALA A 144 -15.63 9.11 -8.62
C ALA A 144 -16.94 9.18 -9.41
N ARG A 145 -17.44 10.39 -9.69
CA ARG A 145 -18.66 10.61 -10.48
C ARG A 145 -18.49 10.09 -11.90
N ASP A 146 -17.37 10.42 -12.55
CA ASP A 146 -17.09 9.99 -13.91
C ASP A 146 -16.99 8.45 -14.02
N ILE A 147 -16.33 7.77 -13.06
CA ILE A 147 -16.30 6.30 -13.01
C ILE A 147 -17.72 5.70 -13.04
N ILE A 148 -18.62 6.19 -12.17
CA ILE A 148 -20.01 5.71 -12.13
C ILE A 148 -20.71 6.00 -13.46
N GLN A 149 -20.63 7.24 -13.96
CA GLN A 149 -21.32 7.65 -15.18
C GLN A 149 -20.86 6.87 -16.40
N GLN A 150 -19.58 6.55 -16.51
CA GLN A 150 -19.06 5.75 -17.62
C GLN A 150 -19.59 4.32 -17.58
N LYS A 151 -19.59 3.68 -16.42
CA LYS A 151 -20.10 2.31 -16.26
C LYS A 151 -21.61 2.22 -16.53
N LEU A 152 -22.38 3.19 -16.05
CA LEU A 152 -23.83 3.26 -16.31
C LEU A 152 -24.13 3.51 -17.80
N LYS A 153 -23.42 4.44 -18.45
CA LYS A 153 -23.59 4.73 -19.90
C LYS A 153 -23.28 3.51 -20.75
N GLN A 154 -22.25 2.75 -20.41
CA GLN A 154 -21.90 1.51 -21.13
C GLN A 154 -23.00 0.44 -21.04
N GLN A 155 -23.81 0.47 -19.98
CA GLN A 155 -24.88 -0.50 -19.73
C GLN A 155 -26.30 0.05 -20.03
N LEU A 156 -26.39 1.28 -20.57
CA LEU A 156 -27.64 1.94 -21.01
C LEU A 156 -28.73 2.03 -19.92
N VAL A 157 -28.34 2.20 -18.67
CA VAL A 157 -29.26 2.28 -17.52
C VAL A 157 -29.66 3.73 -17.22
N GLU A 158 -30.89 3.94 -16.75
CA GLU A 158 -31.35 5.24 -16.23
C GLU A 158 -30.45 5.70 -15.08
N GLN A 159 -30.25 7.02 -14.93
CA GLN A 159 -29.33 7.53 -13.93
C GLN A 159 -29.94 7.35 -12.52
N PRO A 160 -29.35 6.51 -11.66
CA PRO A 160 -29.74 6.42 -10.26
C PRO A 160 -29.38 7.73 -9.55
N ASP A 161 -29.70 7.85 -8.26
CA ASP A 161 -29.27 8.98 -7.45
C ASP A 161 -27.75 8.91 -7.16
N ILE A 162 -26.97 9.31 -8.17
CA ILE A 162 -25.50 9.28 -8.17
C ILE A 162 -24.95 10.14 -7.03
N GLU A 163 -25.60 11.26 -6.69
CA GLU A 163 -25.10 12.16 -5.65
C GLU A 163 -25.22 11.53 -4.26
N THR A 164 -26.31 10.83 -3.97
CA THR A 164 -26.45 10.06 -2.73
C THR A 164 -25.42 8.93 -2.65
N ILE A 165 -25.15 8.24 -3.76
CA ILE A 165 -24.14 7.18 -3.81
C ILE A 165 -22.73 7.74 -3.58
N LEU A 166 -22.39 8.87 -4.20
CA LEU A 166 -21.11 9.55 -4.02
C LEU A 166 -20.93 10.04 -2.59
N TYR A 167 -21.94 10.69 -2.03
CA TYR A 167 -21.92 11.14 -0.63
C TYR A 167 -21.67 9.96 0.33
N ASN A 168 -22.43 8.88 0.15
CA ASN A 168 -22.30 7.68 0.97
C ASN A 168 -20.99 6.92 0.76
N SER A 169 -20.32 7.09 -0.38
CA SER A 169 -19.03 6.43 -0.65
C SER A 169 -17.86 7.26 -0.14
N LEU A 170 -17.86 8.57 -0.41
CA LEU A 170 -16.73 9.45 -0.10
C LEU A 170 -16.58 9.76 1.40
N GLN A 171 -17.62 9.57 2.21
CA GLN A 171 -17.52 9.62 3.68
C GLN A 171 -16.54 8.59 4.28
N HIS A 172 -16.11 7.60 3.48
CA HIS A 172 -15.16 6.56 3.89
C HIS A 172 -13.71 6.84 3.48
N VAL A 173 -13.42 8.07 3.05
CA VAL A 173 -12.06 8.57 2.82
C VAL A 173 -11.60 9.35 4.05
N HIS A 174 -10.63 8.80 4.78
CA HIS A 174 -10.07 9.42 5.98
C HIS A 174 -8.80 10.20 5.61
N VAL A 175 -8.90 11.52 5.57
CA VAL A 175 -7.78 12.39 5.16
C VAL A 175 -7.01 12.87 6.38
N PHE A 176 -5.70 12.62 6.39
CA PHE A 176 -4.77 13.13 7.41
C PHE A 176 -3.70 14.01 6.76
N ARG A 177 -3.43 15.18 7.35
CA ARG A 177 -2.46 16.14 6.84
C ARG A 177 -1.32 16.37 7.84
N PRO A 178 -0.36 15.43 7.96
CA PRO A 178 0.80 15.63 8.81
C PRO A 178 1.66 16.78 8.27
N THR A 179 2.38 17.47 9.15
CA THR A 179 3.21 18.64 8.80
C THR A 179 4.71 18.39 8.95
N SER A 180 5.10 17.20 9.36
CA SER A 180 6.49 16.75 9.49
C SER A 180 6.56 15.22 9.56
N SER A 181 7.75 14.64 9.42
CA SER A 181 8.01 13.20 9.60
C SER A 181 7.58 12.69 10.97
N ALA A 182 7.82 13.47 12.04
CA ALA A 182 7.37 13.14 13.40
C ALA A 182 5.83 13.15 13.53
N SER A 183 5.16 14.14 12.94
CA SER A 183 3.69 14.20 12.91
C SER A 183 3.11 13.03 12.10
N PHE A 184 3.73 12.67 10.98
CA PHE A 184 3.31 11.53 10.17
C PHE A 184 3.47 10.21 10.94
N LEU A 185 4.59 10.02 11.63
CA LEU A 185 4.80 8.86 12.50
C LEU A 185 3.74 8.77 13.60
N ALA A 186 3.42 9.90 14.25
CA ALA A 186 2.38 9.97 15.27
C ALA A 186 0.98 9.66 14.71
N THR A 187 0.68 10.10 13.48
CA THR A 187 -0.56 9.73 12.76
C THR A 187 -0.62 8.21 12.58
N LEU A 188 0.44 7.57 12.08
CA LEU A 188 0.47 6.12 11.88
C LEU A 188 0.39 5.33 13.20
N GLN A 189 0.91 5.89 14.30
CA GLN A 189 0.82 5.28 15.63
C GLN A 189 -0.58 5.38 16.23
N SER A 190 -1.31 6.46 15.95
CA SER A 190 -2.69 6.65 16.44
C SER A 190 -3.77 6.07 15.52
N LEU A 191 -3.41 5.72 14.28
CA LEU A 191 -4.35 5.28 13.25
C LEU A 191 -5.16 4.05 13.65
N GLN A 192 -4.53 3.08 14.34
CA GLN A 192 -5.23 1.90 14.85
C GLN A 192 -6.33 2.28 15.84
N SER A 193 -6.00 3.14 16.82
CA SER A 193 -6.98 3.61 17.81
C SER A 193 -8.09 4.43 17.17
N TYR A 194 -7.78 5.22 16.15
CA TYR A 194 -8.79 5.97 15.40
C TYR A 194 -9.74 5.06 14.62
N LEU A 195 -9.22 4.08 13.88
CA LEU A 195 -10.03 3.19 13.04
C LEU A 195 -10.86 2.16 13.84
N PHE A 196 -10.45 1.85 15.08
CA PHE A 196 -11.24 1.02 15.99
C PHE A 196 -12.22 1.82 16.86
N ASP A 197 -12.11 3.16 16.88
CA ASP A 197 -13.09 4.00 17.56
C ASP A 197 -14.27 4.28 16.64
N LEU A 198 -15.26 3.39 16.71
CA LEU A 198 -16.46 3.40 15.87
C LEU A 198 -17.32 4.67 16.02
N THR A 199 -17.04 5.52 17.01
CA THR A 199 -17.76 6.79 17.22
C THR A 199 -17.15 7.95 16.44
N ARG A 200 -15.92 7.79 15.94
CA ARG A 200 -15.19 8.86 15.24
C ARG A 200 -15.43 8.91 13.74
N HIS A 201 -16.03 7.88 13.17
CA HIS A 201 -16.22 7.77 11.72
C HIS A 201 -17.31 6.77 11.33
N LEU A 202 -17.72 6.80 10.05
CA LEU A 202 -18.82 5.98 9.53
C LEU A 202 -18.37 4.67 8.85
N SER A 203 -17.07 4.41 8.78
CA SER A 203 -16.47 3.25 8.09
C SER A 203 -16.48 1.93 8.87
N THR A 204 -17.32 1.79 9.90
CA THR A 204 -17.28 0.67 10.86
C THR A 204 -17.57 -0.69 10.24
N ASN A 205 -18.32 -0.71 9.13
CA ASN A 205 -18.71 -1.90 8.40
C ASN A 205 -17.89 -2.12 7.11
N ARG A 206 -16.80 -1.38 6.93
CA ARG A 206 -15.96 -1.45 5.72
C ARG A 206 -14.54 -1.88 6.06
N PRO A 207 -13.94 -2.82 5.30
CA PRO A 207 -12.53 -3.12 5.44
C PRO A 207 -11.69 -1.90 5.03
N LEU A 208 -10.50 -1.77 5.59
CA LEU A 208 -9.53 -0.79 5.09
C LEU A 208 -8.87 -1.34 3.83
N HIS A 209 -9.10 -0.70 2.68
CA HIS A 209 -8.50 -1.10 1.41
C HIS A 209 -7.02 -0.76 1.34
N GLY A 210 -6.67 0.44 1.79
CA GLY A 210 -5.28 0.88 1.75
C GLY A 210 -4.99 2.20 2.44
N ILE A 211 -3.69 2.43 2.62
CA ILE A 211 -3.09 3.69 3.07
C ILE A 211 -2.42 4.31 1.85
N LEU A 212 -2.96 5.43 1.38
CA LEU A 212 -2.47 6.18 0.23
C LEU A 212 -1.69 7.40 0.74
N VAL A 213 -0.42 7.56 0.37
CA VAL A 213 0.45 8.65 0.87
C VAL A 213 0.88 9.56 -0.28
N ASP A 214 0.52 10.84 -0.22
CA ASP A 214 0.90 11.87 -1.20
C ASP A 214 1.61 13.08 -0.54
N SER A 215 2.92 13.24 -0.65
CA SER A 215 3.92 12.26 -1.08
C SER A 215 4.79 11.77 0.08
N ALA A 216 5.38 10.59 -0.06
CA ALA A 216 6.35 10.09 0.90
C ALA A 216 7.65 10.92 0.93
N THR A 217 7.87 11.76 -0.09
CA THR A 217 9.02 12.68 -0.19
C THR A 217 8.80 14.06 0.43
N ALA A 218 7.58 14.37 0.92
CA ALA A 218 7.19 15.70 1.38
C ALA A 218 8.16 16.32 2.42
N PHE A 219 8.62 15.52 3.38
CA PHE A 219 9.46 16.00 4.48
C PHE A 219 10.96 15.76 4.28
N LEU A 220 11.37 15.10 3.18
CA LEU A 220 12.73 14.61 2.98
C LEU A 220 13.80 15.69 3.16
N TRP A 221 13.58 16.88 2.60
CA TRP A 221 14.56 17.96 2.65
C TRP A 221 14.62 18.63 4.02
N GLN A 222 13.48 18.75 4.70
CA GLN A 222 13.43 19.25 6.07
C GLN A 222 14.16 18.28 7.02
N ASP A 223 13.94 16.98 6.85
CA ASP A 223 14.60 15.94 7.62
C ASP A 223 16.11 15.91 7.36
N LYS A 224 16.54 16.03 6.09
CA LYS A 224 17.97 16.13 5.74
C LYS A 224 18.64 17.32 6.41
N LEU A 225 17.98 18.47 6.43
CA LEU A 225 18.52 19.65 7.10
C LEU A 225 18.68 19.39 8.61
N ARG A 226 17.66 18.82 9.26
CA ARG A 226 17.71 18.48 10.69
C ARG A 226 18.83 17.50 11.02
N ASP A 227 19.02 16.49 10.18
CA ASP A 227 20.11 15.51 10.32
C ASP A 227 21.48 16.17 10.18
N GLN A 228 21.67 17.08 9.22
CA GLN A 228 22.92 17.82 9.08
C GLN A 228 23.20 18.71 10.30
N VAL A 229 22.18 19.39 10.83
CA VAL A 229 22.32 20.20 12.05
C VAL A 229 22.78 19.32 13.23
N ALA A 230 22.11 18.19 13.46
CA ALA A 230 22.50 17.26 14.52
C ALA A 230 23.96 16.78 14.38
N ARG A 231 24.38 16.42 13.16
CA ARG A 231 25.76 16.00 12.88
C ARG A 231 26.80 17.08 13.10
N VAL A 232 26.44 18.36 12.94
CA VAL A 232 27.34 19.49 13.22
C VAL A 232 27.47 19.71 14.73
N GLU A 233 26.38 19.59 15.49
CA GLU A 233 26.38 19.69 16.96
C GLU A 233 27.18 18.56 17.64
N GLU A 234 27.37 17.44 16.94
CA GLU A 234 28.15 16.29 17.40
C GLU A 234 29.67 16.47 17.26
N ILE A 235 30.13 17.44 16.48
CA ILE A 235 31.57 17.62 16.22
C ILE A 235 32.29 17.90 17.55
N GLY A 236 33.30 17.07 17.85
CA GLY A 236 34.10 17.18 19.07
C GLY A 236 33.47 16.56 20.31
N ARG A 237 32.25 15.98 20.22
CA ARG A 237 31.61 15.27 21.34
C ARG A 237 32.11 13.83 21.47
N PRO A 238 32.18 13.27 22.69
CA PRO A 238 32.50 11.85 22.88
C PRO A 238 31.45 10.94 22.23
N HIS A 239 31.89 9.88 21.54
CA HIS A 239 31.00 8.94 20.84
C HIS A 239 29.92 8.32 21.75
N ALA A 240 30.26 8.03 23.01
CA ALA A 240 29.31 7.47 23.98
C ALA A 240 28.13 8.43 24.27
N GLU A 241 28.37 9.74 24.31
CA GLU A 241 27.29 10.73 24.48
C GLU A 241 26.41 10.83 23.24
N ILE A 242 27.01 10.76 22.05
CA ILE A 242 26.30 10.78 20.77
C ILE A 242 25.35 9.58 20.68
N GLU A 243 25.86 8.38 20.95
CA GLU A 243 25.08 7.15 20.98
C GLU A 243 23.95 7.19 22.01
N TYR A 244 24.21 7.74 23.21
CA TYR A 244 23.18 7.93 24.22
C TYR A 244 22.07 8.89 23.75
N ALA A 245 22.44 10.02 23.15
CA ALA A 245 21.50 11.00 22.62
C ALA A 245 20.64 10.43 21.48
N ARG A 246 21.25 9.63 20.60
CA ARG A 246 20.54 8.89 19.54
C ARG A 246 19.53 7.90 20.12
N ARG A 247 19.95 7.06 21.06
CA ARG A 247 19.09 6.02 21.68
C ARG A 247 17.94 6.61 22.49
N SER A 248 18.19 7.72 23.18
CA SER A 248 17.17 8.46 23.93
C SER A 248 16.29 9.36 23.05
N LYS A 249 16.52 9.37 21.73
CA LYS A 249 15.81 10.21 20.74
C LYS A 249 15.90 11.70 21.02
N SER A 250 16.93 12.15 21.74
CA SER A 250 17.18 13.57 21.97
C SER A 250 17.87 14.25 20.78
N SER A 251 18.52 13.46 19.92
CA SER A 251 19.11 13.90 18.65
C SER A 251 18.38 13.27 17.46
N PHE A 252 18.21 14.04 16.39
CA PHE A 252 17.50 13.58 15.19
C PHE A 252 18.46 12.86 14.24
N TYR A 253 18.07 11.65 13.82
CA TYR A 253 18.74 10.91 12.76
C TYR A 253 17.75 10.50 11.69
N ILE A 254 18.05 10.87 10.45
CA ILE A 254 17.14 10.62 9.34
C ILE A 254 16.91 9.13 9.10
N ALA A 255 17.95 8.30 9.24
CA ALA A 255 17.82 6.85 9.05
C ALA A 255 16.87 6.21 10.08
N ASP A 256 16.93 6.67 11.34
CA ASP A 256 16.09 6.14 12.41
C ASP A 256 14.62 6.54 12.20
N MET A 257 14.39 7.80 11.80
CA MET A 257 13.04 8.29 11.50
C MET A 257 12.38 7.49 10.38
N TYR A 258 13.06 7.27 9.25
CA TYR A 258 12.49 6.52 8.13
C TYR A 258 12.36 5.02 8.44
N ALA A 259 13.23 4.46 9.27
CA ALA A 259 13.05 3.11 9.80
C ALA A 259 11.80 3.00 10.68
N GLU A 260 11.51 4.00 11.51
CA GLU A 260 10.29 4.06 12.33
C GLU A 260 9.03 4.22 11.48
N LEU A 261 9.07 5.06 10.44
CA LEU A 261 7.94 5.20 9.50
C LEU A 261 7.63 3.89 8.78
N VAL A 262 8.63 3.20 8.22
CA VAL A 262 8.43 1.90 7.55
C VAL A 262 7.90 0.87 8.55
N ARG A 263 8.42 0.83 9.79
CA ARG A 263 7.91 -0.07 10.83
C ARG A 263 6.46 0.23 11.19
N ALA A 264 6.09 1.50 11.30
CA ALA A 264 4.73 1.92 11.60
C ALA A 264 3.76 1.57 10.46
N LEU A 265 4.14 1.84 9.20
CA LEU A 265 3.36 1.44 8.03
C LEU A 265 3.15 -0.07 7.97
N LYS A 266 4.22 -0.87 8.13
CA LYS A 266 4.12 -2.34 8.17
C LYS A 266 3.20 -2.84 9.28
N ARG A 267 3.23 -2.22 10.46
CA ARG A 267 2.34 -2.57 11.57
C ARG A 267 0.88 -2.28 11.24
N VAL A 268 0.56 -1.09 10.72
CA VAL A 268 -0.83 -0.79 10.33
C VAL A 268 -1.26 -1.72 9.20
N GLN A 269 -0.39 -1.93 8.22
CA GLN A 269 -0.62 -2.86 7.11
C GLN A 269 -0.96 -4.27 7.60
N SER A 270 -0.19 -4.82 8.54
CA SER A 270 -0.43 -6.16 9.07
C SER A 270 -1.71 -6.27 9.90
N VAL A 271 -2.04 -5.22 10.66
CA VAL A 271 -3.24 -5.18 11.51
C VAL A 271 -4.52 -5.13 10.68
N PHE A 272 -4.55 -4.28 9.65
CA PHE A 272 -5.75 -4.07 8.83
C PHE A 272 -5.79 -4.91 7.56
N GLY A 273 -4.66 -5.51 7.18
CA GLY A 273 -4.58 -6.29 5.96
C GLY A 273 -4.82 -5.47 4.69
N CYS A 274 -4.19 -4.31 4.60
CA CYS A 274 -4.48 -3.32 3.55
C CYS A 274 -3.28 -3.09 2.64
N ALA A 275 -3.49 -2.52 1.46
CA ALA A 275 -2.39 -2.06 0.62
C ALA A 275 -1.71 -0.80 1.20
N VAL A 276 -0.44 -0.58 0.86
CA VAL A 276 0.19 0.74 1.03
C VAL A 276 0.58 1.23 -0.35
N VAL A 277 0.08 2.40 -0.74
CA VAL A 277 0.42 3.04 -2.01
C VAL A 277 0.97 4.42 -1.71
N TYR A 278 2.12 4.77 -2.25
CA TYR A 278 2.70 6.08 -1.98
C TYR A 278 3.36 6.67 -3.21
N THR A 279 3.35 8.00 -3.29
CA THR A 279 4.03 8.73 -4.36
C THR A 279 5.41 9.17 -3.91
N THR A 280 6.35 9.22 -4.86
CA THR A 280 7.68 9.81 -4.65
C THR A 280 8.05 10.74 -5.79
N THR A 281 8.85 11.75 -5.47
CA THR A 281 9.66 12.45 -6.47
C THR A 281 10.94 11.64 -6.71
N ALA A 282 11.07 11.11 -7.93
CA ALA A 282 12.22 10.34 -8.36
C ALA A 282 13.28 11.24 -8.98
N TRP A 283 14.54 10.85 -8.79
CA TRP A 283 15.69 11.51 -9.43
C TRP A 283 16.23 10.54 -10.47
N VAL A 284 16.55 11.06 -11.66
CA VAL A 284 17.07 10.23 -12.75
C VAL A 284 18.38 9.56 -12.31
N GLY A 285 18.38 8.23 -12.25
CA GLY A 285 19.61 7.44 -12.24
C GLY A 285 20.07 7.18 -13.68
N ARG A 286 21.35 6.86 -13.88
CA ARG A 286 21.85 6.43 -15.21
C ARG A 286 21.01 5.23 -15.69
N ALA A 287 20.32 5.39 -16.81
CA ALA A 287 19.70 4.29 -17.54
C ALA A 287 20.82 3.33 -17.99
N ALA A 288 20.71 2.05 -17.65
CA ALA A 288 21.55 1.04 -18.26
C ALA A 288 20.95 0.72 -19.63
N SER A 289 21.39 1.46 -20.65
CA SER A 289 21.03 1.16 -22.03
C SER A 289 21.86 -0.03 -22.52
N VAL A 290 21.22 -1.19 -22.58
CA VAL A 290 21.70 -2.30 -23.41
C VAL A 290 20.50 -2.77 -24.23
N SER A 291 20.54 -2.43 -25.52
CA SER A 291 19.66 -2.89 -26.59
C SER A 291 18.15 -2.60 -26.45
N GLY A 292 17.69 -1.54 -27.12
CA GLY A 292 16.38 -1.44 -27.80
C GLY A 292 15.08 -1.46 -26.98
N ASP A 293 15.14 -1.74 -25.68
CA ASP A 293 13.95 -2.03 -24.86
C ASP A 293 14.13 -1.38 -23.47
N GLU A 294 13.99 -0.05 -23.44
CA GLU A 294 14.53 0.79 -22.36
C GLU A 294 13.51 0.96 -21.20
N LEU A 295 13.56 0.05 -20.23
CA LEU A 295 12.93 0.27 -18.93
C LEU A 295 13.64 1.42 -18.19
N VAL A 296 12.86 2.38 -17.69
CA VAL A 296 13.40 3.49 -16.91
C VAL A 296 13.77 3.00 -15.51
N ALA A 297 15.00 3.25 -15.10
CA ALA A 297 15.49 2.90 -13.76
C ALA A 297 15.63 4.16 -12.89
N PHE A 298 14.73 4.32 -11.92
CA PHE A 298 14.80 5.39 -10.92
C PHE A 298 15.22 4.84 -9.57
N ARG A 299 16.21 5.49 -8.93
CA ARG A 299 16.64 5.14 -7.59
C ARG A 299 15.66 5.66 -6.56
N CYS A 300 15.50 4.93 -5.45
CA CYS A 300 14.75 5.42 -4.31
C CYS A 300 15.45 6.68 -3.74
N SER A 301 14.72 7.79 -3.65
CA SER A 301 15.20 9.05 -3.09
C SER A 301 15.13 9.09 -1.55
N LEU A 302 14.40 8.15 -0.96
CA LEU A 302 14.15 8.08 0.47
C LEU A 302 15.23 7.28 1.22
N PRO A 303 15.55 7.66 2.47
CA PRO A 303 16.54 6.98 3.31
C PRO A 303 16.22 5.50 3.55
N PRO A 304 17.24 4.64 3.77
CA PRO A 304 17.02 3.26 4.21
C PRO A 304 16.17 3.20 5.49
N PRO A 305 15.31 2.16 5.65
CA PRO A 305 15.15 0.99 4.79
C PRO A 305 14.10 1.16 3.67
N TRP A 306 13.68 2.38 3.35
CA TRP A 306 12.57 2.64 2.43
C TRP A 306 12.76 2.03 1.03
N GLY A 307 14.01 1.96 0.55
CA GLY A 307 14.35 1.32 -0.72
C GLY A 307 13.96 -0.17 -0.83
N LEU A 308 13.82 -0.87 0.29
CA LEU A 308 13.44 -2.28 0.33
C LEU A 308 11.96 -2.49 0.72
N PHE A 309 11.20 -1.40 0.89
CA PHE A 309 9.84 -1.47 1.39
C PHE A 309 8.80 -1.83 0.30
N PRO A 310 8.86 -1.28 -0.93
CA PRO A 310 7.95 -1.66 -2.02
C PRO A 310 8.07 -3.11 -2.47
N THR A 311 6.92 -3.67 -2.82
CA THR A 311 6.80 -4.89 -3.61
C THR A 311 6.71 -4.59 -5.12
N LEU A 312 6.11 -3.46 -5.50
CA LEU A 312 6.02 -2.98 -6.87
C LEU A 312 6.43 -1.52 -6.96
N ARG A 313 7.25 -1.19 -7.96
CA ARG A 313 7.69 0.17 -8.26
C ARG A 313 7.20 0.54 -9.66
N VAL A 314 6.37 1.56 -9.76
CA VAL A 314 5.85 2.11 -11.02
C VAL A 314 6.46 3.50 -11.24
N VAL A 315 6.87 3.77 -12.47
CA VAL A 315 7.32 5.06 -12.96
C VAL A 315 6.23 5.66 -13.82
N LEU A 316 5.76 6.86 -13.49
CA LEU A 316 4.84 7.62 -14.33
C LEU A 316 5.56 8.65 -15.18
N ARG A 317 5.17 8.73 -16.46
CA ARG A 317 5.62 9.73 -17.42
C ARG A 317 4.40 10.33 -18.12
N THR A 318 4.43 11.62 -18.39
CA THR A 318 3.44 12.24 -19.28
C THR A 318 3.92 12.15 -20.73
N ASN A 319 2.98 11.94 -21.66
CA ASN A 319 3.22 12.09 -23.09
C ASN A 319 2.55 13.36 -23.67
N GLY A 320 2.05 14.25 -22.80
CA GLY A 320 1.28 15.44 -23.17
C GLY A 320 -0.23 15.21 -23.18
N GLN A 321 -1.01 16.30 -23.26
CA GLN A 321 -2.46 16.28 -23.48
C GLN A 321 -3.29 15.47 -22.44
N GLY A 322 -2.85 15.40 -21.19
CA GLY A 322 -3.58 14.66 -20.15
C GLY A 322 -3.42 13.15 -20.21
N ARG A 323 -2.53 12.64 -21.06
CA ARG A 323 -2.22 11.20 -21.14
C ARG A 323 -0.91 10.86 -20.42
N PHE A 324 -0.91 9.69 -19.79
CA PHE A 324 0.14 9.24 -18.90
C PHE A 324 0.48 7.77 -19.15
N LEU A 325 1.75 7.45 -19.02
CA LEU A 325 2.29 6.09 -19.12
C LEU A 325 2.85 5.70 -17.76
N GLY A 326 2.33 4.63 -17.18
CA GLY A 326 2.91 3.94 -16.04
C GLY A 326 3.70 2.72 -16.50
N CYS A 327 4.96 2.58 -16.11
CA CYS A 327 5.75 1.40 -16.40
C CYS A 327 6.46 0.89 -15.14
N VAL A 328 6.78 -0.40 -15.11
CA VAL A 328 7.59 -0.98 -14.03
C VAL A 328 8.96 -0.29 -14.02
N ASN A 329 9.41 0.10 -12.83
CA ASN A 329 10.75 0.64 -12.64
C ASN A 329 11.78 -0.47 -12.85
N GLY A 330 12.70 -0.30 -13.79
CA GLY A 330 13.78 -1.26 -14.08
C GLY A 330 14.91 -1.29 -13.05
N LEU A 331 14.80 -0.54 -11.94
CA LEU A 331 15.79 -0.58 -10.86
C LEU A 331 15.92 -2.00 -10.29
N GLY A 332 17.15 -2.51 -10.22
CA GLY A 332 17.42 -3.86 -9.68
C GLY A 332 17.00 -4.98 -10.63
N ARG A 333 16.82 -4.69 -11.93
CA ARG A 333 16.44 -5.70 -12.94
C ARG A 333 17.42 -6.88 -12.99
N GLU A 334 18.69 -6.62 -12.71
CA GLU A 334 19.74 -7.65 -12.58
C GLU A 334 19.45 -8.69 -11.48
N GLU A 335 18.62 -8.36 -10.50
CA GLU A 335 18.20 -9.28 -9.42
C GLU A 335 16.86 -9.96 -9.73
N TRP A 336 16.19 -9.61 -10.84
CA TRP A 336 14.91 -10.21 -11.19
C TRP A 336 15.07 -11.67 -11.63
N SER A 337 14.21 -12.53 -11.10
CA SER A 337 14.14 -13.91 -11.57
C SER A 337 13.75 -13.97 -13.05
N ARG A 338 14.20 -15.01 -13.75
CA ARG A 338 13.85 -15.26 -15.15
C ARG A 338 12.33 -15.24 -15.38
N ARG A 339 11.56 -15.80 -14.43
CA ARG A 339 10.09 -15.78 -14.45
C ARG A 339 9.51 -14.37 -14.50
N VAL A 340 10.04 -13.46 -13.69
CA VAL A 340 9.55 -12.07 -13.64
C VAL A 340 9.78 -11.39 -15.00
N VAL A 341 10.95 -11.59 -15.60
CA VAL A 341 11.28 -11.03 -16.92
C VAL A 341 10.35 -11.59 -18.00
N GLU A 342 10.18 -12.91 -18.07
CA GLU A 342 9.31 -13.57 -19.05
C GLU A 342 7.83 -13.17 -18.88
N GLU A 343 7.33 -13.07 -17.65
CA GLU A 343 5.95 -12.64 -17.40
C GLU A 343 5.71 -11.16 -17.75
N LEU A 344 6.69 -10.28 -17.53
CA LEU A 344 6.62 -8.87 -17.95
C LEU A 344 6.66 -8.72 -19.48
N GLU A 345 7.38 -9.59 -20.19
CA GLU A 345 7.35 -9.65 -21.65
C GLU A 345 6.01 -10.16 -22.18
N ARG A 346 5.40 -11.12 -21.48
CA ARG A 346 4.10 -11.71 -21.86
C ARG A 346 2.91 -10.79 -21.56
N ARG A 347 2.87 -10.16 -20.39
CA ARG A 347 1.72 -9.36 -19.92
C ARG A 347 1.82 -7.88 -20.28
N GLY A 348 3.01 -7.42 -20.66
CA GLY A 348 3.31 -6.01 -20.80
C GLY A 348 3.93 -5.43 -19.52
N ARG A 349 4.70 -4.36 -19.70
CA ARG A 349 5.56 -3.76 -18.66
C ARG A 349 4.95 -2.54 -18.00
N GLY A 350 3.68 -2.26 -18.28
CA GLY A 350 3.07 -0.99 -17.92
C GLY A 350 1.64 -0.87 -18.40
N PHE A 351 1.08 0.31 -18.19
CA PHE A 351 -0.28 0.68 -18.51
C PHE A 351 -0.33 2.16 -18.90
N VAL A 352 -1.41 2.55 -19.56
CA VAL A 352 -1.66 3.93 -19.93
C VAL A 352 -2.89 4.39 -19.18
N PHE A 353 -2.93 5.66 -18.81
CA PHE A 353 -4.15 6.26 -18.34
C PHE A 353 -4.26 7.70 -18.83
N ASP A 354 -5.50 8.16 -18.97
CA ASP A 354 -5.85 9.51 -19.34
C ASP A 354 -6.46 10.21 -18.12
N ALA A 355 -6.18 11.50 -17.95
CA ALA A 355 -6.84 12.35 -16.98
C ALA A 355 -7.21 13.68 -17.63
N ASP A 356 -8.51 13.99 -17.60
CA ASP A 356 -9.07 15.22 -18.12
C ASP A 356 -9.87 15.95 -17.03
N ARG A 357 -10.77 16.86 -17.39
CA ARG A 357 -11.58 17.58 -16.40
C ARG A 357 -12.65 16.71 -15.74
N GLU A 358 -13.17 15.73 -16.47
CA GLU A 358 -14.26 14.88 -16.02
C GLU A 358 -13.73 13.78 -15.09
N GLY A 359 -12.64 13.12 -15.45
CA GLY A 359 -12.16 11.99 -14.66
C GLY A 359 -10.75 11.49 -14.98
N VAL A 360 -10.56 10.20 -14.68
CA VAL A 360 -9.34 9.42 -14.90
C VAL A 360 -9.75 8.07 -15.47
N HIS A 361 -9.11 7.63 -16.56
CA HIS A 361 -9.44 6.38 -17.26
C HIS A 361 -8.19 5.55 -17.47
N ILE A 362 -8.22 4.26 -17.09
CA ILE A 362 -7.08 3.32 -17.12
C ILE A 362 -7.41 2.13 -18.02
#